data_AF-A0AAD9F9L4-F1
#
_entry.id   AF-A0AAD9F9L4-F1
#
_cell.length_a   1.000
_cell.length_b   1.000
_cell.length_c   1.000
_cell.angle_alpha   90.00
_cell.angle_beta   90.00
_cell.angle_gamma   90.00
#
_symmetry.space_group_name_H-M   'P 1'
#
loop_
_entity.id
_entity.type
_entity.pdbx_description
1 polymer ?
#
loop_
_entity_poly.entity_id
_entity_poly.type
_entity_poly.pdbx_seq_one_letter_code
_entity_poly.pdbx_strand_id
1 'polypeptide(L)'
;MAHTFAYRRQEVVNQEPGIKDFKDRWPALFQQKEINAEFQRIMTIPLEEKFMAQLDIHSSQLITVIRAKGGSTRQKTADIMDIFDQDSRTDDLQKEMEELTMAVFVIRKEGEGLQEPLADIGIIIEGVEVLNELPSVASACALLLGLLYALNIAYPKPLHFTFEVLQKIIMQLDQHKMSAKVQSLYGRLQSSE
;
A
#
# COMPACT_ATOMS: atom_id res chain seq x y z
N MET A 1 26.97 -9.21 -7.01
CA MET A 1 25.58 -8.83 -6.68
C MET A 1 25.00 -7.72 -7.57
N ALA A 2 25.76 -7.04 -8.45
CA ALA A 2 25.23 -5.99 -9.34
C ALA A 2 24.47 -6.52 -10.59
N HIS A 3 24.65 -7.79 -10.96
CA HIS A 3 24.06 -8.36 -12.18
C HIS A 3 22.55 -8.65 -12.07
N THR A 4 21.98 -8.80 -10.87
CA THR A 4 20.56 -9.12 -10.69
C THR A 4 19.64 -7.91 -10.80
N PHE A 5 20.02 -6.75 -10.23
CA PHE A 5 19.20 -5.53 -10.31
C PHE A 5 18.99 -5.06 -11.76
N ALA A 6 20.08 -4.90 -12.52
CA ALA A 6 20.01 -4.39 -13.89
C ALA A 6 19.22 -5.33 -14.82
N TYR A 7 19.44 -6.64 -14.70
CA TYR A 7 18.73 -7.64 -15.49
C TYR A 7 17.24 -7.70 -15.12
N ARG A 8 16.89 -7.68 -13.83
CA ARG A 8 15.49 -7.58 -13.37
C ARG A 8 14.81 -6.33 -13.91
N ARG A 9 15.45 -5.16 -13.82
CA ARG A 9 14.89 -3.91 -14.35
C ARG A 9 14.71 -3.94 -15.86
N GLN A 10 15.62 -4.56 -16.60
CA GLN A 10 15.49 -4.74 -18.04
C GLN A 10 14.27 -5.62 -18.38
N GLU A 11 14.06 -6.71 -17.64
CA GLU A 11 12.90 -7.58 -17.82
C GLU A 11 11.60 -6.85 -17.47
N VAL A 12 11.53 -6.21 -16.30
CA VAL A 12 10.37 -5.44 -15.83
C VAL A 12 9.95 -4.37 -16.84
N VAL A 13 10.91 -3.60 -17.35
CA VAL A 13 10.63 -2.46 -18.23
C VAL A 13 10.33 -2.90 -19.67
N ASN A 14 10.97 -3.95 -20.17
CA ASN A 14 10.86 -4.32 -21.58
C ASN A 14 9.83 -5.43 -21.85
N GLN A 15 9.57 -6.29 -20.88
CA GLN A 15 8.75 -7.49 -21.07
C GLN A 15 7.42 -7.42 -20.33
N GLU A 16 7.26 -6.48 -19.39
CA GLU A 16 6.05 -6.30 -18.56
C GLU A 16 5.41 -7.65 -18.15
N PRO A 17 6.17 -8.54 -17.48
CA PRO A 17 5.71 -9.89 -17.20
C PRO A 17 4.58 -9.89 -16.16
N GLY A 18 3.65 -10.85 -16.28
CA GLY A 18 2.61 -11.06 -15.28
C GLY A 18 3.20 -11.38 -13.90
N ILE A 19 2.52 -10.94 -12.84
CA ILE A 19 3.05 -10.99 -11.47
C ILE A 19 3.41 -12.41 -11.02
N LYS A 20 2.57 -13.39 -11.36
CA LYS A 20 2.80 -14.81 -11.02
C LYS A 20 4.13 -15.31 -11.59
N ASP A 21 4.29 -15.21 -12.90
CA ASP A 21 5.49 -15.70 -13.60
C ASP A 21 6.75 -14.93 -13.15
N PHE A 22 6.61 -13.64 -12.87
CA PHE A 22 7.73 -12.83 -12.40
C PHE A 22 8.14 -13.19 -10.97
N LYS A 23 7.19 -13.46 -10.08
CA LYS A 23 7.44 -13.95 -8.72
C LYS A 23 8.13 -15.31 -8.72
N ASP A 24 7.74 -16.22 -9.61
CA ASP A 24 8.38 -17.53 -9.74
C ASP A 24 9.84 -17.40 -10.19
N ARG A 25 10.16 -16.44 -11.07
CA ARG A 25 11.53 -16.17 -11.52
C ARG A 25 12.38 -15.40 -10.51
N TRP A 26 11.79 -14.43 -9.81
CA TRP A 26 12.49 -13.51 -8.91
C TRP A 26 11.87 -13.48 -7.52
N PRO A 27 11.78 -14.62 -6.81
CA PRO A 27 11.08 -14.69 -5.53
C PRO A 27 11.73 -13.79 -4.47
N ALA A 28 13.05 -13.58 -4.55
CA ALA A 28 13.77 -12.69 -3.65
C ALA A 28 13.29 -11.23 -3.73
N LEU A 29 12.82 -10.76 -4.90
CA LEU A 29 12.31 -9.39 -5.04
C LEU A 29 11.04 -9.17 -4.20
N PHE A 30 10.30 -10.23 -3.92
CA PHE A 30 9.10 -10.24 -3.08
C PHE A 30 9.44 -10.51 -1.61
N GLN A 31 10.65 -10.14 -1.17
CA GLN A 31 11.03 -10.09 0.24
C GLN A 31 11.09 -8.64 0.68
N GLN A 32 10.54 -8.33 1.86
CA GLN A 32 10.51 -6.98 2.43
C GLN A 32 11.87 -6.25 2.34
N LYS A 33 12.96 -6.95 2.68
CA LYS A 33 14.33 -6.41 2.60
C LYS A 33 14.74 -6.00 1.19
N GLU A 34 14.44 -6.84 0.19
CA GLU A 34 14.80 -6.56 -1.20
C GLU A 34 13.93 -5.44 -1.79
N ILE A 35 12.64 -5.38 -1.44
CA ILE A 35 11.74 -4.28 -1.84
C ILE A 35 12.29 -2.94 -1.34
N ASN A 36 12.66 -2.87 -0.06
CA ASN A 36 13.29 -1.69 0.52
C ASN A 36 14.58 -1.31 -0.21
N ALA A 37 15.45 -2.28 -0.48
CA ALA A 37 16.71 -2.05 -1.17
C ALA A 37 16.52 -1.58 -2.62
N GLU A 38 15.57 -2.15 -3.35
CA GLU A 38 15.21 -1.79 -4.72
C GLU A 38 14.61 -0.39 -4.78
N PHE A 39 13.66 -0.09 -3.91
CA PHE A 39 13.09 1.24 -3.79
C PHE A 39 14.16 2.27 -3.47
N GLN A 40 15.04 1.99 -2.50
CA GLN A 40 16.13 2.91 -2.15
C GLN A 40 17.12 3.10 -3.30
N ARG A 41 17.39 2.08 -4.12
CA ARG A 41 18.22 2.23 -5.33
C ARG A 41 17.56 3.11 -6.38
N ILE A 42 16.24 3.01 -6.56
CA ILE A 42 15.48 3.76 -7.58
C ILE A 42 15.23 5.20 -7.12
N MET A 43 14.79 5.38 -5.88
CA MET A 43 14.27 6.64 -5.34
C MET A 43 15.26 7.36 -4.41
N THR A 44 16.36 6.71 -4.02
CA THR A 44 17.39 7.25 -3.11
C THR A 44 16.91 7.57 -1.69
N ILE A 45 15.76 7.02 -1.29
CA ILE A 45 15.09 7.26 0.00
C ILE A 45 14.78 5.93 0.69
N PRO A 46 14.97 5.80 2.02
CA PRO A 46 14.58 4.60 2.75
C PRO A 46 13.05 4.51 2.83
N LEU A 47 12.47 3.47 2.21
CA LEU A 47 11.02 3.36 2.01
C LEU A 47 10.22 3.37 3.31
N GLU A 48 10.32 2.30 4.12
CA GLU A 48 9.47 2.15 5.30
C GLU A 48 9.79 3.18 6.38
N GLU A 49 11.08 3.52 6.59
CA GLU A 49 11.50 4.52 7.56
C GLU A 49 10.88 5.89 7.24
N LYS A 50 11.01 6.35 5.98
CA LYS A 50 10.42 7.62 5.53
C LYS A 50 8.90 7.58 5.65
N PHE A 51 8.28 6.48 5.21
CA PHE A 51 6.83 6.32 5.23
C PHE A 51 6.27 6.43 6.65
N MET A 52 6.82 5.66 7.59
CA MET A 52 6.35 5.63 8.98
C MET A 52 6.56 6.98 9.66
N ALA A 53 7.74 7.60 9.49
CA ALA A 53 8.01 8.90 10.08
C ALA A 53 7.03 9.98 9.59
N GLN A 54 6.62 9.94 8.33
CA GLN A 54 5.66 10.90 7.77
C GLN A 54 4.21 10.55 8.10
N LEU A 55 3.89 9.25 8.21
CA LEU A 55 2.59 8.81 8.67
C LEU A 55 2.35 9.28 10.11
N ASP A 56 3.33 9.17 11.00
CA ASP A 56 3.23 9.61 12.38
C ASP A 56 2.89 11.11 12.49
N ILE A 57 3.57 11.94 11.68
CA ILE A 57 3.32 13.40 11.62
C ILE A 57 1.89 13.71 11.19
N HIS A 58 1.37 13.00 10.18
CA HIS A 58 0.08 13.31 9.57
C HIS A 58 -1.10 12.53 10.13
N SER A 59 -0.85 11.49 10.93
CA SER A 59 -1.86 10.52 11.41
C SER A 59 -3.05 11.19 12.09
N SER A 60 -2.79 12.09 13.04
CA SER A 60 -3.81 12.81 13.81
C SER A 60 -4.69 13.69 12.91
N GLN A 61 -4.07 14.42 11.99
CA GLN A 61 -4.77 15.31 11.05
C GLN A 61 -5.57 14.52 10.01
N LEU A 62 -5.06 13.39 9.53
CA LEU A 62 -5.77 12.48 8.65
C LEU A 62 -7.06 11.98 9.32
N ILE A 63 -6.97 11.54 10.59
CA ILE A 63 -8.14 11.13 11.37
C ILE A 63 -9.16 12.28 11.48
N THR A 64 -8.70 13.48 11.80
CA THR A 64 -9.57 14.68 11.89
C THR A 64 -10.25 14.99 10.57
N VAL A 65 -9.50 15.01 9.47
CA VAL A 65 -10.03 15.28 8.12
C VAL A 65 -11.04 14.22 7.69
N ILE A 66 -10.80 12.94 7.99
CA ILE A 66 -11.72 11.85 7.69
C ILE A 66 -13.00 11.99 8.52
N ARG A 67 -12.90 12.24 9.83
CA ARG A 67 -14.08 12.45 10.69
C ARG A 67 -14.90 13.68 10.31
N ALA A 68 -14.25 14.72 9.80
CA ALA A 68 -14.90 15.93 9.32
C ALA A 68 -15.63 15.74 7.97
N LYS A 69 -15.41 14.64 7.25
CA LYS A 69 -16.19 14.35 6.03
C LYS A 69 -17.63 14.00 6.41
N GLY A 70 -18.59 14.56 5.67
CA GLY A 70 -20.03 14.28 5.81
C GLY A 70 -20.59 13.40 4.69
N GLY A 71 -21.88 13.07 4.79
CA GLY A 71 -22.66 12.42 3.72
C GLY A 71 -22.26 10.95 3.43
N SER A 72 -22.56 10.48 2.22
CA SER A 72 -22.28 9.09 1.78
C SER A 72 -20.80 8.71 1.79
N THR A 73 -19.90 9.71 1.71
CA THR A 73 -18.46 9.48 1.88
C THR A 73 -18.12 9.15 3.33
N ARG A 74 -18.75 9.81 4.31
CA ARG A 74 -18.60 9.46 5.74
C ARG A 74 -19.04 8.03 5.98
N GLN A 75 -20.18 7.63 5.42
CA GLN A 75 -20.69 6.26 5.58
C GLN A 75 -19.69 5.25 5.02
N LYS A 76 -19.19 5.42 3.80
CA LYS A 76 -18.16 4.51 3.24
C LYS A 76 -16.87 4.47 4.06
N THR A 77 -16.38 5.61 4.56
CA THR A 77 -15.20 5.62 5.44
C THR A 77 -15.49 5.07 6.83
N ALA A 78 -16.72 5.25 7.33
CA ALA A 78 -17.19 4.69 8.59
C ALA A 78 -17.34 3.18 8.44
N ASP A 79 -17.94 2.66 7.37
CA ASP A 79 -18.03 1.25 7.05
C ASP A 79 -16.62 0.62 6.95
N ILE A 80 -15.64 1.32 6.35
CA ILE A 80 -14.22 0.86 6.33
C ILE A 80 -13.59 0.88 7.74
N MET A 81 -13.86 1.92 8.55
CA MET A 81 -13.43 1.96 9.96
C MET A 81 -14.13 0.89 10.81
N ASP A 82 -15.39 0.61 10.52
CA ASP A 82 -16.23 -0.38 11.18
C ASP A 82 -15.83 -1.80 10.73
N ILE A 83 -15.29 -1.99 9.52
CA ILE A 83 -14.62 -3.24 9.10
C ILE A 83 -13.34 -3.50 9.92
N PHE A 84 -12.64 -2.45 10.38
CA PHE A 84 -11.59 -2.64 11.38
C PHE A 84 -12.15 -3.07 12.74
N ASP A 85 -13.44 -2.78 13.02
CA ASP A 85 -14.16 -3.09 14.26
C ASP A 85 -15.11 -4.33 14.17
N GLN A 86 -15.31 -4.96 13.01
CA GLN A 86 -16.22 -6.10 12.81
C GLN A 86 -15.57 -7.30 12.11
N ASP A 87 -15.84 -8.48 12.68
CA ASP A 87 -15.48 -9.80 12.14
C ASP A 87 -16.17 -10.07 10.79
N SER A 88 -15.39 -10.43 9.76
CA SER A 88 -15.94 -10.92 8.49
C SER A 88 -15.76 -12.43 8.33
N ARG A 89 -16.86 -13.07 7.89
CA ARG A 89 -16.99 -14.51 7.65
C ARG A 89 -16.23 -14.93 6.40
N THR A 90 -15.62 -16.11 6.43
CA THR A 90 -14.75 -16.61 5.36
C THR A 90 -15.26 -17.95 4.84
N ASP A 91 -15.74 -18.00 3.60
CA ASP A 91 -15.79 -19.23 2.79
C ASP A 91 -15.81 -18.98 1.26
N ASP A 92 -15.93 -17.73 0.78
CA ASP A 92 -15.88 -17.37 -0.66
C ASP A 92 -14.65 -16.54 -1.09
N LEU A 93 -13.70 -16.24 -0.18
CA LEU A 93 -12.63 -15.25 -0.41
C LEU A 93 -11.65 -15.60 -1.54
N GLN A 94 -11.32 -16.88 -1.75
CA GLN A 94 -10.31 -17.25 -2.74
C GLN A 94 -10.69 -16.84 -4.17
N LYS A 95 -11.97 -16.95 -4.52
CA LYS A 95 -12.44 -16.60 -5.86
C LYS A 95 -12.53 -15.09 -6.06
N GLU A 96 -12.84 -14.33 -5.01
CA GLU A 96 -12.81 -12.87 -5.03
C GLU A 96 -11.37 -12.33 -5.11
N MET A 97 -10.43 -12.98 -4.45
CA MET A 97 -9.01 -12.57 -4.45
C MET A 97 -8.39 -12.66 -5.85
N GLU A 98 -8.77 -13.65 -6.67
CA GLU A 98 -8.28 -13.83 -8.05
C GLU A 98 -8.68 -12.67 -8.99
N GLU A 99 -9.78 -11.95 -8.71
CA GLU A 99 -10.23 -10.81 -9.52
C GLU A 99 -9.62 -9.47 -9.07
N LEU A 100 -8.88 -9.44 -7.94
CA LEU A 100 -8.31 -8.21 -7.39
C LEU A 100 -7.07 -7.76 -8.18
N THR A 101 -7.13 -6.53 -8.68
CA THR A 101 -5.95 -5.90 -9.30
C THR A 101 -4.87 -5.61 -8.26
N MET A 102 -5.23 -4.99 -7.12
CA MET A 102 -4.32 -4.72 -6.00
C MET A 102 -5.13 -4.63 -4.69
N ALA A 103 -4.66 -5.29 -3.64
CA ALA A 103 -5.29 -5.21 -2.32
C ALA A 103 -4.27 -5.41 -1.18
N VAL A 104 -4.56 -4.78 -0.04
CA VAL A 104 -4.00 -5.15 1.26
C VAL A 104 -5.09 -5.91 2.00
N PHE A 105 -4.79 -7.12 2.45
CA PHE A 105 -5.74 -7.93 3.22
C PHE A 105 -5.29 -8.06 4.67
N VAL A 106 -6.26 -8.28 5.55
CA VAL A 106 -6.05 -8.51 6.98
C VAL A 106 -6.87 -9.72 7.37
N ILE A 107 -6.22 -10.73 7.94
CA ILE A 107 -6.85 -11.94 8.47
C ILE A 107 -6.82 -11.86 9.99
N ARG A 108 -7.97 -12.14 10.62
CA ARG A 108 -8.12 -12.26 12.08
C ARG A 108 -8.33 -13.74 12.43
N LYS A 109 -7.87 -14.20 13.59
CA LYS A 109 -8.21 -15.54 14.08
C LYS A 109 -9.68 -15.57 14.48
N GLU A 110 -10.37 -16.65 14.11
CA GLU A 110 -11.81 -16.79 14.33
C GLU A 110 -12.11 -17.04 15.81
N GLY A 111 -13.03 -16.25 16.39
CA GLY A 111 -13.62 -16.52 17.72
C GLY A 111 -13.02 -15.78 18.91
N GLU A 112 -12.01 -14.93 18.73
CA GLU A 112 -11.31 -14.26 19.85
C GLU A 112 -11.24 -12.74 19.57
N GLY A 113 -11.75 -11.93 20.52
CA GLY A 113 -12.14 -10.53 20.29
C GLY A 113 -11.02 -9.52 19.96
N LEU A 114 -11.41 -8.24 19.84
CA LEU A 114 -10.65 -7.08 19.32
C LEU A 114 -9.24 -6.80 19.91
N GLN A 115 -8.81 -7.52 20.96
CA GLN A 115 -7.53 -7.30 21.64
C GLN A 115 -6.42 -8.27 21.23
N GLU A 116 -6.72 -9.24 20.37
CA GLU A 116 -5.75 -10.26 19.98
C GLU A 116 -4.98 -9.93 18.70
N PRO A 117 -3.73 -10.44 18.57
CA PRO A 117 -2.88 -10.16 17.43
C PRO A 117 -3.51 -10.67 16.13
N LEU A 118 -3.37 -9.86 15.07
CA LEU A 118 -3.82 -10.21 13.72
C LEU A 118 -3.19 -11.55 13.31
N ALA A 119 -3.98 -12.40 12.62
CA ALA A 119 -3.50 -13.69 12.14
C ALA A 119 -2.52 -13.51 10.98
N ASP A 120 -2.84 -12.60 10.07
CA ASP A 120 -1.98 -12.26 8.93
C ASP A 120 -2.33 -10.88 8.34
N ILE A 121 -1.34 -10.23 7.74
CA ILE A 121 -1.51 -9.06 6.87
C ILE A 121 -0.67 -9.31 5.63
N GLY A 122 -1.26 -9.13 4.46
CA GLY A 122 -0.55 -9.34 3.21
C GLY A 122 -1.00 -8.44 2.08
N ILE A 123 -0.37 -8.65 0.93
CA ILE A 123 -0.56 -7.86 -0.28
C ILE A 123 -0.85 -8.80 -1.44
N ILE A 124 -1.84 -8.45 -2.24
CA ILE A 124 -2.21 -9.12 -3.48
C ILE A 124 -2.01 -8.14 -4.64
N ILE A 125 -1.40 -8.63 -5.73
CA ILE A 125 -1.31 -7.91 -7.01
C ILE A 125 -1.67 -8.90 -8.12
N GLU A 126 -2.59 -8.53 -9.01
CA GLU A 126 -3.09 -9.38 -10.10
C GLU A 126 -3.56 -10.77 -9.61
N GLY A 127 -4.31 -10.81 -8.51
CA GLY A 127 -4.79 -12.06 -7.91
C GLY A 127 -3.71 -12.94 -7.27
N VAL A 128 -2.45 -12.50 -7.26
CA VAL A 128 -1.33 -13.23 -6.64
C VAL A 128 -1.00 -12.61 -5.30
N GLU A 129 -1.04 -13.41 -4.25
CA GLU A 129 -0.47 -13.03 -2.95
C GLU A 129 1.05 -12.84 -3.11
N VAL A 130 1.53 -11.61 -2.98
CA VAL A 130 2.93 -11.24 -3.19
C VAL A 130 3.70 -11.11 -1.89
N LEU A 131 3.03 -10.78 -0.78
CA LEU A 131 3.58 -10.67 0.57
C LEU A 131 2.54 -11.12 1.60
N ASN A 132 3.00 -11.66 2.72
CA ASN A 132 2.24 -12.04 3.91
C ASN A 132 3.10 -11.79 5.17
N GLU A 133 2.54 -12.07 6.34
CA GLU A 133 3.13 -11.94 7.67
C GLU A 133 3.65 -10.52 7.95
N LEU A 134 2.96 -9.51 7.39
CA LEU A 134 3.38 -8.12 7.52
C LEU A 134 3.05 -7.54 8.90
N PRO A 135 3.91 -6.67 9.45
CA PRO A 135 3.79 -6.22 10.84
C PRO A 135 2.63 -5.23 11.06
N SER A 136 2.15 -4.57 10.01
CA SER A 136 1.03 -3.63 10.07
C SER A 136 0.47 -3.30 8.68
N VAL A 137 -0.76 -2.79 8.64
CA VAL A 137 -1.37 -2.24 7.42
C VAL A 137 -0.55 -1.07 6.87
N ALA A 138 0.07 -0.26 7.73
CA ALA A 138 0.95 0.83 7.31
C ALA A 138 2.20 0.31 6.58
N SER A 139 2.82 -0.76 7.09
CA SER A 139 3.94 -1.44 6.41
C SER A 139 3.48 -2.05 5.09
N ALA A 140 2.30 -2.68 5.05
CA ALA A 140 1.73 -3.20 3.81
C ALA A 140 1.50 -2.09 2.76
N CYS A 141 0.99 -0.92 3.16
CA CYS A 141 0.85 0.23 2.26
C CYS A 141 2.21 0.74 1.75
N ALA A 142 3.22 0.81 2.63
CA ALA A 142 4.57 1.23 2.25
C ALA A 142 5.20 0.24 1.26
N LEU A 143 5.13 -1.06 1.55
CA LEU A 143 5.67 -2.12 0.69
C LEU A 143 4.91 -2.27 -0.62
N LEU A 144 3.59 -2.06 -0.63
CA LEU A 144 2.81 -1.99 -1.87
C LEU A 144 3.32 -0.85 -2.76
N LEU A 145 3.53 0.35 -2.19
CA LEU A 145 4.16 1.45 -2.94
C LEU A 145 5.55 1.04 -3.45
N GLY A 146 6.37 0.44 -2.60
CA GLY A 146 7.68 -0.10 -2.97
C GLY A 146 7.65 -1.04 -4.17
N LEU A 147 6.71 -1.98 -4.17
CA LEU A 147 6.49 -2.94 -5.25
C LEU A 147 6.08 -2.25 -6.55
N LEU A 148 5.21 -1.23 -6.51
CA LEU A 148 4.82 -0.49 -7.71
C LEU A 148 6.04 0.16 -8.40
N TYR A 149 6.97 0.71 -7.62
CA TYR A 149 8.21 1.27 -8.17
C TYR A 149 9.17 0.16 -8.65
N ALA A 150 9.38 -0.87 -7.84
CA ALA A 150 10.30 -1.97 -8.15
C ALA A 150 9.87 -2.74 -9.42
N LEU A 151 8.56 -2.95 -9.58
CA LEU A 151 7.92 -3.65 -10.69
C LEU A 151 7.47 -2.72 -11.82
N ASN A 152 7.74 -1.40 -11.71
CA ASN A 152 7.36 -0.41 -12.73
C ASN A 152 5.85 -0.42 -13.08
N ILE A 153 5.00 -0.72 -12.10
CA ILE A 153 3.55 -0.83 -12.30
C ILE A 153 2.92 0.55 -12.17
N ALA A 154 2.11 0.93 -13.15
CA ALA A 154 1.34 2.17 -13.10
C ALA A 154 0.25 2.12 -12.01
N TYR A 155 -0.03 3.26 -11.40
CA TYR A 155 -1.09 3.32 -10.39
C TYR A 155 -2.45 2.96 -10.98
N PRO A 156 -3.22 2.05 -10.34
CA PRO A 156 -4.56 1.72 -10.80
C PRO A 156 -5.44 2.97 -10.88
N LYS A 157 -6.16 3.14 -12.00
CA LYS A 157 -7.04 4.31 -12.23
C LYS A 157 -8.03 4.56 -11.06
N PRO A 158 -8.67 3.54 -10.46
CA PRO A 158 -9.58 3.76 -9.33
C PRO A 158 -8.87 4.30 -8.07
N LEU A 159 -7.58 3.98 -7.90
CA LEU A 159 -6.79 4.28 -6.70
C LEU A 159 -5.74 5.37 -6.91
N HIS A 160 -5.70 6.02 -8.08
CA HIS A 160 -4.63 6.97 -8.42
C HIS A 160 -4.49 8.11 -7.41
N PHE A 161 -5.60 8.64 -6.86
CA PHE A 161 -5.54 9.67 -5.82
C PHE A 161 -4.97 9.16 -4.49
N THR A 162 -5.22 7.89 -4.14
CA THR A 162 -4.67 7.27 -2.93
C THR A 162 -3.15 7.15 -3.07
N PHE A 163 -2.67 6.58 -4.19
CA PHE A 163 -1.24 6.48 -4.45
C PHE A 163 -0.58 7.85 -4.64
N GLU A 164 -1.28 8.83 -5.20
CA GLU A 164 -0.81 10.21 -5.26
C GLU A 164 -0.60 10.81 -3.85
N VAL A 165 -1.51 10.56 -2.90
CA VAL A 165 -1.35 10.99 -1.50
C VAL A 165 -0.16 10.27 -0.85
N LEU A 166 -0.07 8.94 -1.00
CA LEU A 166 1.06 8.17 -0.45
C LEU A 166 2.40 8.66 -1.01
N GLN A 167 2.48 8.92 -2.32
CA GLN A 167 3.70 9.41 -2.96
C GLN A 167 4.04 10.85 -2.56
N LYS A 168 3.09 11.78 -2.73
CA LYS A 168 3.39 13.22 -2.69
C LYS A 168 3.27 13.82 -1.30
N ILE A 169 2.37 13.31 -0.47
CA ILE A 169 2.22 13.78 0.91
C ILE A 169 3.11 12.94 1.83
N ILE A 170 2.89 11.62 1.88
CA ILE A 170 3.59 10.76 2.83
C ILE A 170 5.07 10.56 2.44
N MET A 171 5.37 10.19 1.20
CA MET A 171 6.76 10.00 0.77
C MET A 171 7.47 11.30 0.36
N GLN A 172 6.73 12.41 0.26
CA GLN A 172 7.24 13.73 -0.16
C GLN A 172 7.95 13.71 -1.54
N LEU A 173 7.54 12.83 -2.44
CA LEU A 173 8.08 12.70 -3.79
C LEU A 173 7.28 13.55 -4.77
N ASP A 174 7.95 14.27 -5.67
CA ASP A 174 7.28 15.09 -6.71
C ASP A 174 6.17 16.02 -6.15
N GLN A 175 6.36 16.61 -4.97
CA GLN A 175 5.33 17.42 -4.30
C GLN A 175 4.79 18.57 -5.17
N HIS A 176 5.65 19.16 -5.98
CA HIS A 176 5.30 20.23 -6.92
C HIS A 176 4.34 19.80 -8.04
N LYS A 177 4.15 18.48 -8.26
CA LYS A 177 3.25 17.92 -9.28
C LYS A 177 1.90 17.46 -8.72
N MET A 178 1.54 17.81 -7.48
CA MET A 178 0.25 17.41 -6.89
C MET A 178 -0.95 17.92 -7.69
N SER A 179 -1.96 17.08 -7.87
CA SER A 179 -3.25 17.46 -8.43
C SER A 179 -3.99 18.42 -7.50
N ALA A 180 -4.87 19.26 -8.03
CA ALA A 180 -5.62 20.25 -7.23
C ALA A 180 -6.38 19.61 -6.05
N LYS A 181 -6.89 18.39 -6.23
CA LYS A 181 -7.59 17.63 -5.19
C LYS A 181 -6.65 17.23 -4.05
N VAL A 182 -5.44 16.77 -4.37
CA VAL A 182 -4.43 16.39 -3.37
C VAL A 182 -3.82 17.63 -2.71
N GLN A 183 -3.62 18.72 -3.45
CA GLN A 183 -3.19 20.00 -2.88
C GLN A 183 -4.20 20.54 -1.85
N SER A 184 -5.50 20.48 -2.17
CA SER A 184 -6.55 20.87 -1.21
C SER A 184 -6.53 20.01 0.05
N LEU A 185 -6.33 18.70 -0.09
CA LEU A 185 -6.17 17.81 1.06
C LEU A 185 -4.93 18.17 1.87
N TYR A 186 -3.79 18.37 1.22
CA TYR A 186 -2.53 18.73 1.87
C TYR A 186 -2.63 20.04 2.66
N GLY A 187 -3.27 21.06 2.10
CA GLY A 187 -3.54 22.31 2.81
C GLY A 187 -4.38 22.07 4.07
N ARG A 188 -5.42 21.23 4.01
CA ARG A 188 -6.24 20.89 5.19
C ARG A 188 -5.47 20.12 6.26
N LEU A 189 -4.49 19.31 5.87
CA LEU A 189 -3.60 18.65 6.83
C LEU A 189 -2.76 19.73 7.54
N GLN A 190 -2.15 20.66 6.80
CA GLN A 190 -1.31 21.71 7.40
C GLN A 190 -2.07 22.75 8.25
N SER A 191 -3.37 22.98 8.00
CA SER A 191 -4.11 24.13 8.54
C SER A 191 -4.85 23.88 9.86
N SER A 192 -4.63 22.75 10.53
CA SER A 192 -5.37 22.37 11.75
C SER A 192 -4.56 22.63 13.03
N GLU A 193 -4.04 23.85 13.20
CA GLU A 193 -3.66 24.42 14.50
C GLU A 193 -4.79 25.29 15.06
#